data_AF-A0A815H5U8-F1
#
_entry.id   AF-A0A815H5U8-F1
#
_cell.length_a   1.000
_cell.length_b   1.000
_cell.length_c   1.000
_cell.angle_alpha   90.00
_cell.angle_beta   90.00
_cell.angle_gamma   90.00
#
_symmetry.space_group_name_H-M   'P 1'
#
loop_
_entity.id
_entity.type
_entity.pdbx_description
1 polymer ?
#
loop_
_entity_poly.entity_id
_entity_poly.type
_entity_poly.pdbx_seq_one_letter_code
_entity_poly.pdbx_strand_id
1 'polypeptide(L)' 'MIEAVTGRNLAGYTMYPDEQEVILEFGTQLLVRNIGFQYGNLRLVYLIETNDDGDSD' A
#
# COMPACT_ATOMS: atom_id res chain seq x y z
N MET A 1 6.31 1.75 3.52
CA MET A 1 5.08 2.52 3.84
C MET A 1 4.29 2.65 2.54
N ILE A 2 2.98 2.46 2.60
CA ILE A 2 2.10 2.46 1.45
C ILE A 2 1.10 3.60 1.62
N GLU A 3 0.93 4.41 0.58
CA GLU A 3 -0.15 5.39 0.46
C GLU A 3 -1.15 4.84 -0.55
N ALA A 4 -2.33 4.47 -0.07
CA ALA A 4 -3.40 3.86 -0.87
C ALA A 4 -4.71 4.62 -0.67
N VAL A 5 -5.47 4.78 -1.75
CA VAL A 5 -6.76 5.47 -1.80
C VAL A 5 -7.93 4.48 -1.67
N THR A 6 -7.74 3.23 -2.11
CA THR A 6 -8.84 2.22 -2.20
C THR A 6 -8.85 1.18 -1.09
N GLY A 7 -7.95 1.28 -0.10
CA GLY A 7 -7.82 0.28 0.96
C GLY A 7 -9.07 0.16 1.87
N ARG A 8 -9.44 -1.07 2.21
CA ARG A 8 -10.53 -1.35 3.17
C ARG A 8 -9.97 -1.73 4.53
N ASN A 9 -10.44 -1.06 5.58
CA ASN A 9 -10.08 -1.39 6.96
C ASN A 9 -10.74 -2.71 7.38
N LEU A 10 -9.94 -3.66 7.86
CA LEU A 10 -10.37 -4.98 8.32
C LEU A 10 -10.18 -5.19 9.84
N ALA A 11 -9.72 -4.19 10.58
CA ALA A 11 -9.41 -4.30 12.01
C ALA A 11 -10.58 -4.90 12.83
N GLY A 12 -11.84 -4.57 12.50
CA GLY A 12 -13.01 -5.13 13.19
C GLY A 12 -13.39 -6.57 12.81
N TYR A 13 -12.74 -7.15 11.83
CA TYR A 13 -13.10 -8.44 11.22
C TYR A 13 -12.02 -9.52 11.39
N THR A 14 -10.84 -9.17 11.91
CA THR A 14 -9.72 -10.11 12.07
C THR A 14 -9.51 -10.49 13.54
N MET A 15 -8.66 -11.51 13.76
CA MET A 15 -8.40 -12.07 15.10
C MET A 15 -7.67 -11.08 16.01
N TYR A 16 -6.99 -10.07 15.44
CA TYR A 16 -6.16 -9.11 16.14
C TYR A 16 -6.50 -7.67 15.70
N PRO A 17 -7.58 -7.08 16.24
CA PRO A 17 -8.06 -5.75 15.83
C PRO A 17 -7.08 -4.60 16.05
N ASP A 18 -6.14 -4.79 16.97
CA ASP A 18 -5.10 -3.83 17.32
C ASP A 18 -3.99 -3.71 16.27
N GLU A 19 -3.88 -4.66 15.35
CA GLU A 19 -2.96 -4.61 14.22
C GLU A 19 -3.38 -3.61 13.12
N GLN A 20 -4.64 -3.12 13.17
CA GLN A 20 -5.17 -2.11 12.26
C GLN A 20 -5.01 -2.47 10.78
N GLU A 21 -5.31 -3.73 10.45
CA GLU A 21 -5.10 -4.27 9.10
C GLU A 21 -5.96 -3.55 8.05
N VAL A 22 -5.34 -3.29 6.90
CA VAL A 22 -5.97 -2.74 5.70
C VAL A 22 -5.69 -3.67 4.54
N ILE A 23 -6.75 -4.08 3.83
CA ILE A 23 -6.63 -4.90 2.62
C ILE A 23 -6.76 -4.03 1.36
N LEU A 24 -5.92 -4.32 0.37
CA LEU A 24 -6.00 -3.74 -0.96
C LEU A 24 -6.72 -4.74 -1.88
N GLU A 25 -7.41 -4.22 -2.89
CA GLU A 25 -8.14 -5.07 -3.84
C GLU A 25 -7.17 -5.77 -4.80
N PHE A 26 -7.63 -6.89 -5.38
CA PHE A 26 -6.84 -7.56 -6.41
C PHE A 26 -6.71 -6.65 -7.63
N GLY A 27 -5.49 -6.56 -8.15
CA GLY A 27 -5.19 -5.69 -9.29
C GLY A 27 -4.78 -4.27 -8.92
N THR A 28 -4.75 -3.90 -7.63
CA THR A 28 -4.17 -2.63 -7.19
C THR A 28 -2.72 -2.51 -7.68
N GLN A 29 -2.44 -1.42 -8.40
CA GLN A 29 -1.11 -1.13 -8.92
C GLN A 29 -0.39 -0.15 -8.00
N LEU A 30 0.89 -0.41 -7.74
CA LEU A 30 1.72 0.41 -6.84
C LEU A 30 2.98 0.89 -7.56
N LEU A 31 3.26 2.18 -7.47
CA LEU A 31 4.48 2.80 -7.96
C LEU A 31 5.46 3.02 -6.81
N VAL A 32 6.73 2.70 -7.05
CA VAL A 32 7.82 3.03 -6.12
C VAL A 32 8.15 4.51 -6.24
N ARG A 33 7.71 5.32 -5.27
CA ARG A 33 8.01 6.76 -5.23
C ARG A 33 9.41 7.05 -4.70
N ASN A 34 9.84 6.29 -3.68
CA ASN A 34 11.15 6.48 -3.07
C ASN A 34 11.67 5.16 -2.48
N ILE A 35 12.97 4.93 -2.65
CA ILE A 35 13.71 3.92 -1.90
C ILE A 35 14.30 4.66 -0.71
N GLY A 36 13.69 4.48 0.46
CA GLY A 36 14.11 5.10 1.70
C GLY A 36 15.40 4.50 2.26
N PHE A 37 15.54 4.55 3.58
CA PHE A 37 16.72 4.07 4.29
C PHE A 37 16.94 2.55 4.13
N GLN A 38 18.22 2.15 4.04
CA GLN A 38 18.65 0.75 4.08
C GLN A 38 19.41 0.48 5.36
N TYR A 39 19.00 -0.55 6.11
CA TYR A 39 19.67 -1.02 7.32
C TYR A 39 20.08 -2.49 7.15
N GLY A 40 21.36 -2.73 6.92
CA GLY A 40 21.85 -4.06 6.53
C GLY A 40 21.14 -4.56 5.27
N ASN A 41 20.43 -5.67 5.41
CA ASN A 41 19.66 -6.29 4.31
C ASN A 41 18.19 -5.82 4.24
N LEU A 42 17.78 -4.89 5.12
CA LEU A 42 16.43 -4.32 5.12
C LEU A 42 16.40 -3.02 4.31
N ARG A 43 15.38 -2.86 3.48
CA ARG A 43 15.16 -1.65 2.68
C ARG A 43 13.76 -1.11 2.91
N LEU A 44 13.67 0.14 3.34
CA LEU A 44 12.40 0.84 3.39
C LEU A 44 12.01 1.30 1.98
N VAL A 45 10.81 0.96 1.53
CA VAL A 45 10.28 1.41 0.24
C VAL A 45 8.99 2.18 0.48
N TYR A 46 8.83 3.30 -0.23
CA TYR A 46 7.60 4.07 -0.26
C TYR A 46 6.83 3.77 -1.55
N LEU A 47 5.63 3.23 -1.38
CA LEU A 47 4.73 2.82 -2.46
C LEU A 47 3.52 3.75 -2.48
N ILE A 48 3.08 4.15 -3.66
CA ILE A 48 1.85 4.91 -3.86
C ILE A 48 0.97 4.12 -4.82
N GLU A 49 -0.31 4.01 -4.50
CA GLU A 49 -1.32 3.49 -5.42
C GLU A 49 -1.49 4.38 -6.64
N THR A 50 -1.49 3.75 -7.82
CA THR A 50 -1.76 4.43 -9.09
C THR A 50 -3.08 3.94 -9.65
N ASN A 51 -3.94 4.87 -10.03
CA ASN A 51 -5.14 4.58 -10.80
C ASN A 51 -4.75 4.79 -12.26
N ASP A 52 -4.61 3.70 -13.02
CA ASP A 52 -4.52 3.77 -14.47
C ASP A 52 -5.93 4.04 -15.04
N ASP A 53 -6.54 5.14 -14.61
CA ASP A 53 -7.71 5.71 -15.28
C ASP A 53 -7.14 6.44 -16.50
N GLY A 54 -6.93 5.68 -17.57
CA GLY A 54 -6.28 6.13 -18.79
C GLY A 54 -6.76 7.51 -19.24
N ASP A 55 -5.92 8.51 -19.02
CA ASP A 55 -5.95 9.76 -19.77
C ASP A 55 -5.83 9.37 -21.25
N SER A 56 -6.98 9.35 -21.89
CA SER A 56 -7.13 9.15 -23.33
C SER A 56 -6.81 10.47 -24.00
N ASP A 57 -5.57 10.60 -24.50
CA ASP A 57 -5.17 11.65 -25.44
C ASP A 57 -5.77 11.41 -26.84
#